data_AF-A0A2T4S6Q8-F1
#
_entry.id   AF-A0A2T4S6Q8-F1
#
_cell.length_a   1.000
_cell.length_b   1.000
_cell.length_c   1.000
_cell.angle_alpha   90.00
_cell.angle_beta   90.00
_cell.angle_gamma   90.00
#
_symmetry.space_group_name_H-M   'P 1'
#
loop_
_entity.id
_entity.type
_entity.pdbx_description
1 polymer ?
#
loop_
_entity_poly.entity_id
_entity_poly.type
_entity_poly.pdbx_seq_one_letter_code
_entity_poly.pdbx_strand_id
1 'polypeptide(L)'
;AVHAVDEIKEIAKYIGYPVVLKAASGGGGKGIRIVKEPEHLEKAFTEAQIEGKKYFDDDRIYVEAFIPVAKHVEVQVIGDGKENYVHLGERDCSVQRKNQK
;
A
#
# COMPACT_ATOMS: atom_id res chain seq x y z
N ALA A 1 3.66 -7.91 8.15
CA ALA A 1 4.77 -7.08 7.62
C ALA A 1 5.85 -8.03 7.14
N VAL A 2 6.60 -7.63 6.13
CA VAL A 2 7.79 -8.36 5.67
C VAL A 2 9.02 -7.82 6.40
N HIS A 3 9.96 -8.70 6.73
CA HIS A 3 11.15 -8.35 7.50
C HIS A 3 12.44 -8.34 6.67
N ALA A 4 12.42 -8.98 5.50
CA ALA A 4 13.57 -9.04 4.61
C ALA A 4 13.16 -9.01 3.14
N VAL A 5 14.10 -8.59 2.28
CA VAL A 5 13.93 -8.56 0.82
C VAL A 5 13.60 -9.95 0.26
N ASP A 6 14.18 -11.01 0.83
CA ASP A 6 13.96 -12.37 0.36
C ASP A 6 12.53 -12.86 0.61
N GLU A 7 11.88 -12.46 1.71
CA GLU A 7 10.45 -12.74 1.93
C GLU A 7 9.59 -12.12 0.83
N ILE A 8 9.95 -10.90 0.39
CA ILE A 8 9.23 -10.23 -0.70
C ILE A 8 9.47 -10.95 -2.03
N LYS A 9 10.69 -11.45 -2.30
CA LYS A 9 10.97 -12.25 -3.51
C LYS A 9 10.13 -13.52 -3.53
N GLU A 10 10.02 -14.23 -2.41
CA GLU A 10 9.18 -15.42 -2.32
C GLU A 10 7.71 -15.09 -2.56
N ILE A 11 7.19 -14.01 -1.96
CA ILE A 11 5.81 -13.55 -2.22
C ILE A 11 5.63 -13.19 -3.70
N ALA A 12 6.58 -12.47 -4.30
CA ALA A 12 6.53 -12.04 -5.69
C ALA A 12 6.53 -13.21 -6.69
N LYS A 13 7.05 -14.39 -6.34
CA LYS A 13 6.90 -15.60 -7.15
C LYS A 13 5.44 -16.04 -7.29
N TYR A 14 4.60 -15.75 -6.30
CA TYR A 14 3.18 -16.12 -6.30
C TYR A 14 2.28 -15.02 -6.88
N ILE A 15 2.51 -13.76 -6.49
CA ILE A 15 1.64 -12.64 -6.91
C ILE A 15 2.08 -11.97 -8.22
N GLY A 16 3.33 -12.20 -8.65
CA GLY A 16 3.92 -11.61 -9.85
C GLY A 16 4.37 -10.16 -9.68
N TYR A 17 5.32 -9.74 -10.50
CA TYR A 17 5.68 -8.34 -10.67
C TYR A 17 4.77 -7.66 -11.70
N PRO A 18 4.54 -6.33 -11.61
CA PRO A 18 5.01 -5.42 -10.56
C PRO A 18 4.34 -5.63 -9.19
N VAL A 19 5.12 -5.38 -8.13
CA VAL A 19 4.63 -5.36 -6.74
C VAL A 19 4.66 -3.94 -6.17
N VAL A 20 3.87 -3.68 -5.13
CA VAL A 20 3.90 -2.43 -4.38
C VAL A 20 4.37 -2.69 -2.96
N LEU A 21 5.38 -1.95 -2.51
CA LEU A 21 5.78 -1.87 -1.12
C LEU A 21 5.07 -0.68 -0.47
N LYS A 22 4.45 -0.90 0.69
CA LYS A 22 3.72 0.12 1.44
C LYS A 22 4.14 0.13 2.91
N ALA A 23 4.36 1.31 3.47
CA ALA A 23 4.51 1.49 4.91
C ALA A 23 3.21 1.07 5.63
N ALA A 24 3.33 0.24 6.67
CA ALA A 24 2.20 -0.35 7.39
C ALA A 24 1.28 0.72 8.02
N SER A 25 1.89 1.77 8.59
CA SER A 25 1.17 2.92 9.16
C SER A 25 1.09 4.12 8.19
N GLY A 26 1.36 3.90 6.91
CA GLY A 26 1.44 4.95 5.90
C GLY A 26 0.08 5.55 5.50
N GLY A 27 0.10 6.78 5.02
CA GLY A 27 -1.08 7.51 4.55
C GLY A 27 -0.72 8.65 3.59
N GLY A 28 -1.71 9.16 2.84
CA GLY A 28 -1.53 10.34 1.97
C GLY A 28 -0.55 10.14 0.80
N GLY A 29 -0.35 8.91 0.33
CA GLY A 29 0.56 8.60 -0.78
C GLY A 29 2.04 8.50 -0.41
N LYS A 30 2.38 8.61 0.89
CA LYS A 30 3.76 8.48 1.41
C LYS A 30 4.10 7.03 1.74
N GLY A 31 5.38 6.67 1.58
CA GLY A 31 5.87 5.32 1.90
C GLY A 31 5.36 4.25 0.92
N ILE A 32 5.05 4.63 -0.32
CA ILE A 32 4.62 3.72 -1.39
C ILE A 32 5.75 3.63 -2.43
N ARG A 33 6.14 2.42 -2.81
CA ARG A 33 7.11 2.15 -3.90
C ARG A 33 6.57 1.06 -4.82
N ILE A 34 6.52 1.35 -6.11
CA ILE A 34 6.18 0.34 -7.13
C ILE A 34 7.50 -0.26 -7.63
N VAL A 35 7.62 -1.57 -7.52
CA VAL A 35 8.81 -2.33 -7.94
C VAL A 35 8.42 -3.18 -9.13
N LYS A 36 9.01 -2.90 -10.29
CA LYS A 36 8.71 -3.60 -11.55
C LYS A 36 9.56 -4.84 -11.76
N GLU A 37 10.75 -4.86 -11.18
CA GLU A 37 11.76 -5.90 -11.41
C GLU A 37 12.49 -6.20 -10.09
N PRO A 38 12.91 -7.46 -9.83
CA PRO A 38 13.56 -7.88 -8.58
C PRO A 38 14.78 -7.06 -8.18
N GLU A 39 15.55 -6.57 -9.15
CA GLU A 39 16.80 -5.84 -8.96
C GLU A 39 16.58 -4.49 -8.24
N HIS A 40 15.37 -3.93 -8.36
CA HIS A 40 15.00 -2.67 -7.73
C HIS A 40 14.47 -2.84 -6.29
N LEU A 41 14.28 -4.09 -5.84
CA LEU A 41 13.53 -4.40 -4.63
C LEU A 41 14.25 -3.95 -3.35
N GLU A 42 15.55 -4.20 -3.26
CA GLU A 42 16.35 -3.86 -2.07
C GLU A 42 16.34 -2.36 -1.80
N LYS A 43 16.65 -1.56 -2.83
CA LYS A 43 16.59 -0.10 -2.75
C LYS A 43 15.20 0.39 -2.37
N ALA A 44 14.15 -0.14 -3.02
CA ALA A 44 12.77 0.28 -2.76
C ALA A 44 12.32 -0.06 -1.34
N PHE A 45 12.75 -1.21 -0.81
CA PHE A 45 12.45 -1.63 0.56
C PHE A 45 13.08 -0.67 1.58
N THR A 46 14.39 -0.40 1.47
CA THR A 46 15.08 0.53 2.37
C THR A 46 14.49 1.94 2.30
N GLU A 47 14.19 2.45 1.11
CA GLU A 47 13.56 3.77 0.96
C GLU A 47 12.17 3.84 1.60
N ALA A 48 11.36 2.79 1.43
CA ALA A 48 10.04 2.71 2.04
C ALA A 48 10.12 2.67 3.58
N GLN A 49 11.09 1.93 4.14
CA GLN A 49 11.32 1.86 5.59
C GLN A 49 11.73 3.22 6.15
N ILE A 50 12.68 3.91 5.51
CA ILE A 50 13.13 5.24 5.92
C ILE A 50 11.99 6.24 5.88
N GLU A 51 11.18 6.22 4.81
CA GLU A 51 10.03 7.12 4.68
C GLU A 51 8.95 6.80 5.73
N GLY A 52 8.65 5.50 5.93
CA GLY A 52 7.76 5.02 6.98
C GLY A 52 8.17 5.55 8.36
N LYS A 53 9.42 5.30 8.75
CA LYS A 53 9.97 5.75 10.03
C LYS A 53 9.91 7.26 10.18
N LYS A 54 10.27 8.01 9.15
CA LYS A 54 10.33 9.48 9.19
C LYS A 54 8.95 10.13 9.37
N TYR A 55 7.92 9.61 8.71
CA TYR A 55 6.60 10.24 8.67
C TYR A 55 5.59 9.63 9.65
N PHE A 56 5.79 8.38 10.05
CA PHE A 56 4.81 7.60 10.84
C PHE A 56 5.43 6.91 12.07
N ASP A 57 6.71 7.13 12.35
CA ASP A 57 7.48 6.45 13.41
C ASP A 57 7.48 4.90 13.32
N ASP A 58 7.12 4.36 12.15
CA ASP A 58 6.93 2.94 11.89
C ASP A 58 7.62 2.54 10.57
N ASP A 59 8.60 1.65 10.66
CA ASP A 59 9.40 1.16 9.54
C ASP A 59 8.89 -0.16 8.96
N ARG A 60 7.77 -0.70 9.46
CA ARG A 60 7.20 -1.95 8.95
C ARG A 60 6.64 -1.75 7.56
N ILE A 61 6.97 -2.68 6.66
CA ILE A 61 6.51 -2.69 5.27
C ILE A 61 5.60 -3.90 5.03
N TYR A 62 4.61 -3.75 4.16
CA TYR A 62 3.90 -4.88 3.56
C TYR A 62 3.96 -4.78 2.03
N VAL A 63 3.71 -5.92 1.38
CA VAL A 63 3.76 -6.05 -0.08
C VAL A 63 2.40 -6.45 -0.63
N GLU A 64 2.03 -5.88 -1.77
CA GLU A 64 0.82 -6.21 -2.52
C GLU A 64 1.14 -6.34 -4.01
N ALA A 65 0.25 -6.99 -4.76
CA ALA A 65 0.30 -6.96 -6.22
C ALA A 65 -0.05 -5.55 -6.72
N PHE A 66 0.67 -5.04 -7.72
CA PHE A 66 0.31 -3.77 -8.35
C PHE A 66 -0.73 -4.00 -9.45
N ILE A 67 -1.84 -3.26 -9.37
CA ILE A 67 -2.88 -3.26 -10.39
C ILE A 67 -2.68 -2.01 -11.27
N PRO A 68 -2.17 -2.14 -12.51
CA PRO A 68 -1.73 -1.00 -13.33
C PRO A 68 -2.89 -0.14 -13.85
N VAL A 69 -4.04 -0.74 -14.10
CA VAL A 69 -5.27 -0.05 -14.51
C VAL A 69 -6.33 -0.34 -13.46
N ALA A 70 -6.48 0.58 -12.52
CA ALA A 70 -7.39 0.46 -11.41
C ALA A 70 -8.26 1.71 -11.26
N LYS A 71 -9.50 1.50 -10.80
CA LYS A 71 -10.30 2.57 -10.20
C LYS A 71 -10.12 2.55 -8.69
N HIS A 72 -10.00 3.72 -8.08
CA HIS A 72 -10.05 3.85 -6.64
C HIS A 72 -11.49 4.14 -6.24
N VAL A 73 -12.19 3.10 -5.78
CA VAL A 73 -13.56 3.22 -5.26
C VAL A 73 -13.52 3.04 -3.76
N GLU A 74 -14.21 3.91 -3.03
CA GLU A 74 -14.33 3.81 -1.58
C GLU A 74 -15.78 3.87 -1.13
N VAL A 75 -16.09 3.17 -0.04
CA VAL A 75 -17.44 3.06 0.53
C VAL A 75 -17.45 3.74 1.89
N GLN A 76 -18.38 4.67 2.09
CA GLN A 76 -18.58 5.28 3.40
C GLN A 76 -19.33 4.32 4.31
N VAL A 77 -18.83 4.08 5.52
CA VAL A 77 -19.52 3.28 6.54
C VAL A 77 -19.73 4.13 7.80
N ILE A 78 -20.87 3.95 8.47
CA ILE A 78 -21.19 4.55 9.79
C ILE A 78 -21.71 3.45 10.69
N GLY A 79 -21.25 3.41 11.93
CA GLY A 79 -21.77 2.53 12.98
C GLY A 79 -22.05 3.31 14.26
N ASP A 80 -23.03 2.87 15.04
CA ASP A 80 -23.43 3.50 16.31
C ASP A 80 -22.66 2.94 17.53
N GLY A 81 -21.71 2.02 17.31
CA GLY A 81 -20.96 1.33 18.37
C GLY A 81 -21.72 0.18 19.03
N LYS A 82 -22.93 -0.13 18.55
CA LYS A 82 -23.72 -1.32 18.90
C LYS A 82 -23.76 -2.26 17.69
N GLU A 83 -24.93 -2.83 17.40
CA GLU A 83 -25.14 -3.73 16.26
C GLU A 83 -25.70 -3.03 15.02
N ASN A 84 -25.85 -1.69 15.03
CA ASN A 84 -26.34 -0.96 13.87
C ASN A 84 -25.19 -0.37 13.05
N TYR A 85 -25.17 -0.71 11.76
CA TYR A 85 -24.23 -0.19 10.78
C TYR A 85 -24.93 0.06 9.45
N VAL A 86 -24.45 1.06 8.71
CA VAL A 86 -24.96 1.41 7.40
C VAL A 86 -23.80 1.84 6.50
N HIS A 87 -23.90 1.55 5.20
CA HIS A 87 -23.04 2.15 4.19
C HIS A 87 -23.78 3.28 3.47
N LEU A 88 -23.09 4.38 3.16
CA LEU A 88 -23.66 5.55 2.49
C LEU A 88 -23.19 5.63 1.03
N GLY A 89 -23.35 4.52 0.31
CA GLY A 89 -22.90 4.38 -1.07
C GLY A 89 -21.38 4.48 -1.25
N GLU A 90 -20.98 4.66 -2.50
CA GLU A 90 -19.59 4.69 -2.95
C GLU A 90 -19.17 6.05 -3.52
N ARG A 91 -17.85 6.25 -3.60
CA ARG A 91 -17.21 7.39 -4.29
C ARG A 91 -16.16 6.85 -5.25
N ASP A 92 -16.17 7.36 -6.49
CA ASP A 92 -15.06 7.19 -7.44
C ASP A 92 -14.01 8.27 -7.15
N CYS A 93 -12.89 7.87 -6.55
CA CYS A 93 -11.73 8.72 -6.27
C CYS A 93 -10.54 8.39 -7.17
N SER A 94 -10.80 7.92 -8.40
CA SER A 94 -9.75 7.51 -9.35
C SER A 94 -8.95 8.67 -9.92
N VAL A 95 -9.48 9.90 -9.88
CA VAL A 95 -8.73 11.10 -10.24
C VAL A 95 -7.70 11.35 -9.15
N GLN A 96 -6.43 11.13 -9.46
CA GLN A 96 -5.33 11.22 -8.50
C GLN A 96 -4.08 11.80 -9.15
N ARG A 97 -3.25 12.49 -8.34
CA ARG A 97 -1.88 12.86 -8.72
C ARG A 97 -0.92 12.38 -7.64
N LYS A 98 0.09 11.59 -8.01
CA LYS A 98 1.08 11.00 -7.06
C LYS A 98 0.40 10.25 -5.90
N ASN A 99 -0.63 9.45 -6.21
CA ASN A 99 -1.35 8.61 -5.24
C ASN A 99 -2.11 9.40 -4.17
N GLN A 100 -2.39 10.67 -4.46
CA GLN A 100 -3.21 11.56 -3.66
C GLN A 100 -4.47 11.88 -4.47
N LYS A 101 -5.63 11.72 -3.85
CA LYS A 101 -6.95 12.10 -4.41
C LYS A 101 -7.02 13.60 -4.68
#